data_AF-A0A813M9B7-F1
#
_entry.id   AF-A0A813M9B7-F1
#
_cell.length_a   1.000
_cell.length_b   1.000
_cell.length_c   1.000
_cell.angle_alpha   90.00
_cell.angle_beta   90.00
_cell.angle_gamma   90.00
#
_symmetry.space_group_name_H-M   'P 1'
#
loop_
_entity.id
_entity.type
_entity.pdbx_description
1 polymer ?
#
loop_
_entity_poly.entity_id
_entity_poly.type
_entity_poly.pdbx_seq_one_letter_code
_entity_poly.pdbx_strand_id
1 'polypeptide(L)'
;MAHKASAPVANPIEQTGADYLQTHRIPELFHNLSASLVYNKPEDPKAFMIDYLEQLKKARITGEALPSLVQDTDLTSIFRMLDPAGHGHITYSQYSSTMEALGLINYNTSPPGKDNDRITFETFSQEARKRLNELNSTFSV
;
A
#
# COMPACT_ATOMS: atom_id res chain seq x y z
N MET A 1 30.14 34.10 18.57
CA MET A 1 28.82 34.40 17.97
C MET A 1 28.63 33.44 16.81
N ALA A 2 27.71 32.48 16.92
CA ALA A 2 27.46 31.48 15.89
C ALA A 2 26.40 31.99 14.90
N HIS A 3 26.77 32.11 13.62
CA HIS A 3 25.81 32.33 12.54
C HIS A 3 24.92 31.08 12.41
N LYS A 4 23.65 31.25 12.78
CA LYS A 4 22.60 30.27 12.49
C LYS A 4 22.31 30.37 10.99
N ALA A 5 22.68 29.35 10.23
CA ALA A 5 22.30 29.25 8.83
C ALA A 5 20.77 29.27 8.74
N SER A 6 20.23 30.28 8.05
CA SER A 6 18.81 30.35 7.73
C SER A 6 18.46 29.18 6.81
N ALA A 7 17.36 28.48 7.11
CA ALA A 7 16.82 27.48 6.20
C ALA A 7 16.60 28.10 4.81
N PRO A 8 16.88 27.37 3.72
CA PRO A 8 16.66 27.90 2.38
C PRO A 8 15.17 28.14 2.18
N VAL A 9 14.81 29.36 1.77
CA VAL A 9 13.45 29.72 1.40
C VAL A 9 13.07 28.89 0.18
N ALA A 10 12.06 28.03 0.30
CA ALA A 10 11.61 27.15 -0.77
C ALA A 10 11.26 27.95 -2.03
N ASN A 11 11.77 27.53 -3.18
CA ASN A 11 11.49 28.15 -4.47
C ASN A 11 10.00 27.93 -4.84
N PRO A 12 9.21 28.98 -5.11
CA PRO A 12 7.78 28.85 -5.43
C PRO A 12 7.47 27.88 -6.59
N ILE A 13 8.38 27.75 -7.55
CA ILE A 13 8.24 26.82 -8.68
C ILE A 13 8.41 25.37 -8.21
N GLU A 14 9.41 25.12 -7.37
CA GLU A 14 9.65 23.79 -6.79
C GLU A 14 8.47 23.36 -5.92
N GLN A 15 7.90 24.28 -5.13
CA GLN A 15 6.72 24.02 -4.32
C GLN A 15 5.52 23.64 -5.19
N THR A 16 5.25 24.42 -6.25
CA THR A 16 4.16 24.14 -7.18
C THR A 16 4.30 22.76 -7.84
N GLY A 17 5.52 22.39 -8.24
CA GLY A 17 5.81 21.07 -8.79
C GLY A 17 5.59 19.94 -7.78
N ALA A 18 6.09 20.12 -6.55
CA ALA A 18 5.89 19.15 -5.47
C ALA A 18 4.40 18.96 -5.16
N ASP A 19 3.63 20.04 -5.05
CA ASP A 19 2.21 20.00 -4.77
C ASP A 19 1.43 19.27 -5.88
N TYR A 20 1.80 19.46 -7.15
CA TYR A 20 1.23 18.72 -8.27
C TYR A 20 1.48 17.22 -8.15
N LEU A 21 2.74 16.81 -7.90
CA LEU A 21 3.10 15.40 -7.74
C LEU A 21 2.32 14.73 -6.61
N GLN A 22 2.20 15.40 -5.47
CA GLN A 22 1.47 14.92 -4.30
C GLN A 22 -0.04 14.84 -4.56
N THR A 23 -0.64 15.90 -5.10
CA THR A 23 -2.08 15.98 -5.40
C THR A 23 -2.51 14.86 -6.36
N HIS A 24 -1.66 14.54 -7.32
CA HIS A 24 -1.92 13.49 -8.31
C HIS A 24 -1.36 12.12 -7.94
N ARG A 25 -0.82 11.95 -6.72
CA ARG A 25 -0.29 10.68 -6.19
C ARG A 25 0.72 10.01 -7.14
N ILE A 26 1.49 10.82 -7.86
CA ILE A 26 2.49 10.37 -8.82
C ILE A 26 3.61 9.58 -8.12
N PRO A 27 4.13 9.97 -6.94
CA PRO A 27 5.11 9.18 -6.22
C PRO A 27 4.62 7.75 -5.90
N GLU A 28 3.37 7.59 -5.48
CA GLU A 28 2.77 6.29 -5.19
C GLU A 28 2.59 5.45 -6.46
N LEU A 29 2.21 6.08 -7.59
CA LEU A 29 2.17 5.41 -8.89
C LEU A 29 3.53 4.80 -9.25
N PHE A 30 4.60 5.59 -9.15
CA PHE A 30 5.95 5.11 -9.41
C PHE A 30 6.40 4.05 -8.41
N HIS A 31 6.03 4.18 -7.12
CA HIS A 31 6.31 3.17 -6.11
C HIS A 31 5.67 1.82 -6.47
N ASN A 32 4.37 1.80 -6.78
CA ASN A 32 3.65 0.57 -7.11
C ASN A 32 4.14 -0.05 -8.42
N LEU A 33 4.42 0.77 -9.44
CA LEU A 33 4.96 0.31 -10.72
C LEU A 33 6.35 -0.30 -10.57
N SER A 34 7.23 0.36 -9.80
CA SER A 34 8.58 -0.13 -9.54
C SER A 34 8.59 -1.41 -8.71
N ALA A 35 7.76 -1.49 -7.66
CA ALA A 35 7.55 -2.72 -6.89
C ALA A 35 7.09 -3.86 -7.80
N SER A 36 6.13 -3.59 -8.70
CA SER A 36 5.61 -4.57 -9.64
C SER A 36 6.67 -5.07 -10.62
N LEU A 37 7.55 -4.21 -11.12
CA LEU A 37 8.67 -4.59 -11.97
C LEU A 37 9.70 -5.46 -11.24
N VAL A 38 10.08 -5.07 -10.01
CA VAL A 38 11.07 -5.82 -9.20
C VAL A 38 10.55 -7.21 -8.85
N TYR A 39 9.24 -7.33 -8.57
CA TYR A 39 8.60 -8.59 -8.26
C TYR A 39 8.46 -9.49 -9.50
N ASN A 40 7.82 -9.00 -10.57
CA ASN A 40 7.47 -9.83 -11.73
C ASN A 40 8.67 -10.12 -12.65
N LYS A 41 9.68 -9.24 -12.66
CA LYS A 41 10.87 -9.34 -13.53
C LYS A 41 10.51 -9.72 -14.98
N PRO A 42 9.61 -8.97 -15.64
CA PRO A 42 9.15 -9.31 -16.98
C PRO A 42 10.30 -9.24 -17.99
N GLU A 43 10.22 -10.06 -19.04
CA GLU A 43 11.19 -10.06 -20.14
C GLU A 43 11.18 -8.72 -20.91
N ASP A 44 10.01 -8.11 -21.07
CA ASP A 44 9.84 -6.75 -21.59
C ASP A 44 9.24 -5.82 -20.52
N PRO A 45 10.08 -5.08 -19.77
CA PRO A 45 9.63 -4.13 -18.76
C PRO A 45 8.75 -3.01 -19.32
N LYS A 46 8.97 -2.56 -20.57
CA LYS A 46 8.20 -1.45 -21.13
C LYS A 46 6.78 -1.88 -21.47
N ALA A 47 6.63 -3.02 -22.14
CA ALA A 47 5.31 -3.58 -22.43
C ALA A 47 4.52 -3.84 -21.14
N PHE A 48 5.17 -4.40 -20.12
CA PHE A 48 4.56 -4.63 -18.81
C PHE A 48 4.08 -3.32 -18.15
N MET A 49 4.91 -2.27 -18.15
CA MET A 49 4.50 -0.97 -17.58
C MET A 49 3.30 -0.36 -18.30
N ILE A 50 3.24 -0.47 -19.63
CA ILE A 50 2.11 0.03 -20.41
C ILE A 50 0.82 -0.71 -20.02
N ASP A 51 0.86 -2.04 -19.97
CA ASP A 51 -0.29 -2.85 -19.60
C ASP A 51 -0.77 -2.55 -18.17
N TYR A 52 0.16 -2.45 -17.21
CA TYR A 52 -0.15 -2.07 -15.83
C TYR A 52 -0.86 -0.70 -15.74
N LEU A 53 -0.40 0.30 -16.48
CA LEU A 53 -1.00 1.63 -16.51
C LEU A 53 -2.38 1.64 -17.18
N GLU A 54 -2.59 0.84 -18.23
CA GLU A 54 -3.91 0.69 -18.86
C GLU A 54 -4.90 -0.03 -17.93
N GLN A 55 -4.47 -1.05 -17.19
CA GLN A 55 -5.30 -1.69 -16.17
C GLN A 55 -5.72 -0.70 -15.08
N LEU A 56 -4.78 0.10 -14.58
CA LEU A 56 -5.06 1.17 -13.61
C LEU A 56 -6.08 2.19 -14.13
N LYS A 57 -5.92 2.62 -15.39
CA LYS A 57 -6.84 3.54 -16.06
C LYS A 57 -8.24 2.94 -16.22
N LYS A 58 -8.32 1.66 -16.59
CA LYS A 58 -9.58 0.93 -16.69
C LYS A 58 -10.27 0.80 -15.33
N ALA A 59 -9.53 0.42 -14.29
CA ALA A 59 -10.03 0.31 -12.92
C ALA A 59 -10.61 1.64 -12.42
N ARG A 60 -9.96 2.77 -12.73
CA ARG A 60 -10.46 4.12 -12.40
C ARG A 60 -11.83 4.42 -13.02
N ILE A 61 -12.06 3.98 -14.27
CA ILE A 61 -13.31 4.28 -15.00
C ILE A 61 -14.43 3.31 -14.62
N THR A 62 -14.09 2.04 -14.41
CA THR A 62 -15.06 0.94 -14.25
C THR A 62 -15.35 0.59 -12.80
N GLY A 63 -14.51 1.02 -11.86
CA GLY A 63 -14.54 0.55 -10.48
C GLY A 63 -14.05 -0.89 -10.32
N GLU A 64 -13.43 -1.47 -11.35
CA GLU A 64 -12.78 -2.78 -11.25
C GLU A 64 -11.62 -2.76 -10.24
N ALA A 65 -11.22 -3.95 -9.79
CA ALA A 65 -10.12 -4.10 -8.84
C ALA A 65 -8.81 -3.56 -9.42
N LEU A 66 -8.03 -2.86 -8.59
CA LEU A 66 -6.72 -2.34 -8.95
C LEU A 66 -5.71 -3.50 -9.02
N PRO A 67 -4.70 -3.42 -9.91
CA PRO A 67 -3.56 -4.31 -9.87
C PRO A 67 -2.91 -4.25 -8.48
N SER A 68 -2.72 -5.41 -7.86
CA SER A 68 -2.12 -5.55 -6.53
C SER A 68 -1.09 -6.67 -6.54
N LEU A 69 0.04 -6.45 -5.86
CA LEU A 69 1.03 -7.51 -5.62
C LEU A 69 0.54 -8.54 -4.61
N VAL A 70 -0.29 -8.10 -3.67
CA VAL A 70 -0.87 -8.96 -2.63
C VAL A 70 -2.25 -9.39 -3.08
N GLN A 71 -2.42 -10.69 -3.28
CA GLN A 71 -3.66 -11.36 -3.65
C GLN A 71 -4.36 -11.95 -2.42
N ASP A 72 -5.62 -12.31 -2.56
CA ASP A 72 -6.42 -12.92 -1.48
C ASP A 72 -5.85 -14.24 -0.97
N THR A 73 -5.24 -15.01 -1.87
CA THR A 73 -4.51 -16.24 -1.54
C THR A 73 -3.30 -15.96 -0.66
N ASP A 74 -2.64 -14.81 -0.85
CA ASP A 74 -1.48 -14.41 -0.06
C ASP A 74 -1.92 -14.04 1.36
N LEU A 75 -2.98 -13.24 1.50
CA LEU A 75 -3.56 -12.90 2.80
C LEU A 75 -4.02 -14.15 3.57
N THR A 76 -4.64 -15.10 2.87
CA THR A 76 -5.04 -16.39 3.43
C THR A 76 -3.82 -17.19 3.92
N SER A 77 -2.76 -17.23 3.12
CA SER A 77 -1.54 -17.98 3.44
C SER A 77 -0.79 -17.35 4.63
N ILE A 78 -0.67 -16.02 4.65
CA ILE A 78 -0.06 -15.27 5.76
C ILE A 78 -0.84 -15.53 7.05
N PHE A 79 -2.17 -15.44 7.03
CA PHE A 79 -2.96 -15.68 8.24
C PHE A 79 -2.77 -17.09 8.78
N ARG A 80 -2.77 -18.11 7.90
CA ARG A 80 -2.51 -19.50 8.29
C ARG A 80 -1.11 -19.70 8.89
N MET A 81 -0.11 -18.94 8.41
CA MET A 81 1.24 -18.96 8.98
C MET A 81 1.29 -18.36 10.39
N LEU A 82 0.45 -17.35 10.67
CA LEU A 82 0.36 -16.69 11.98
C LEU A 82 -0.49 -17.47 12.98
N ASP A 83 -1.44 -18.28 12.50
CA ASP A 83 -2.30 -19.16 13.30
C ASP A 83 -2.15 -20.64 12.90
N PRO A 84 -0.98 -21.26 13.16
CA PRO A 84 -0.71 -22.64 12.75
C PRO A 84 -1.58 -23.67 13.48
N ALA A 85 -2.08 -23.32 14.66
CA ALA A 85 -2.95 -24.16 15.47
C ALA A 85 -4.45 -24.04 15.09
N GLY A 86 -4.81 -23.09 14.22
CA GLY A 86 -6.17 -22.93 13.72
C GLY A 86 -7.16 -22.41 14.77
N HIS A 87 -6.71 -21.53 15.68
CA HIS A 87 -7.59 -20.89 16.67
C HIS A 87 -8.58 -19.88 16.05
N GLY A 88 -8.38 -19.49 14.79
CA GLY A 88 -9.18 -18.53 14.04
C GLY A 88 -8.87 -17.06 14.33
N HIS A 89 -7.79 -16.78 15.07
CA HIS A 89 -7.40 -15.42 15.46
C HIS A 89 -5.90 -15.27 15.65
N ILE A 90 -5.43 -14.02 15.49
CA ILE A 90 -4.05 -13.58 15.75
C ILE A 90 -4.02 -12.45 16.77
N THR A 91 -2.88 -12.25 17.41
CA THR A 91 -2.66 -11.15 18.35
C THR A 91 -2.51 -9.81 17.62
N TYR A 92 -2.71 -8.70 18.34
CA TYR A 92 -2.47 -7.36 17.78
C TYR A 92 -1.02 -7.18 17.34
N SER A 93 -0.06 -7.75 18.07
CA SER A 93 1.35 -7.69 17.67
C SER A 93 1.59 -8.39 16.33
N GLN A 94 1.01 -9.57 16.12
CA GLN A 94 1.13 -10.29 14.84
C GLN A 94 0.47 -9.51 13.70
N TYR A 95 -0.72 -8.96 13.93
CA TYR A 95 -1.38 -8.07 12.98
C TYR A 95 -0.48 -6.88 12.61
N SER A 96 -0.03 -6.11 13.59
CA SER A 96 0.77 -4.89 13.42
C SER A 96 2.06 -5.15 12.64
N SER A 97 2.84 -6.16 13.06
CA SER A 97 4.09 -6.52 12.36
C SER A 97 3.84 -7.02 10.94
N THR A 98 2.71 -7.70 10.69
CA THR A 98 2.36 -8.19 9.36
C THR A 98 1.94 -7.06 8.43
N MET A 99 1.15 -6.10 8.91
CA MET A 99 0.78 -4.92 8.12
C MET A 99 2.04 -4.15 7.70
N GLU A 100 3.00 -3.97 8.61
CA GLU A 100 4.29 -3.33 8.31
C GLU A 100 5.13 -4.13 7.32
N ALA A 101 5.22 -5.45 7.50
CA ALA A 101 5.96 -6.33 6.58
C ALA A 101 5.38 -6.34 5.16
N LEU A 102 4.06 -6.14 5.03
CA LEU A 102 3.38 -5.96 3.75
C LEU A 102 3.53 -4.55 3.15
N GLY A 103 4.28 -3.66 3.81
CA GLY A 103 4.46 -2.27 3.38
C GLY A 103 3.20 -1.41 3.59
N LEU A 104 2.22 -1.90 4.35
CA LEU A 104 0.98 -1.20 4.63
C LEU A 104 1.24 -0.18 5.74
N ILE A 105 1.69 1.03 5.38
CA ILE A 105 1.83 2.16 6.31
C ILE A 105 0.47 2.78 6.65
N ASN A 106 0.33 3.45 7.80
CA ASN A 106 -0.90 4.13 8.24
C ASN A 106 -2.14 3.20 8.28
N TYR A 107 -1.95 1.94 8.63
CA TYR A 107 -3.03 0.97 8.83
C TYR A 107 -3.86 1.27 10.08
N ASN A 108 -5.05 0.68 10.18
CA ASN A 108 -5.89 0.81 11.37
C ASN A 108 -5.19 0.21 12.59
N THR A 109 -4.83 1.05 13.56
CA THR A 109 -4.17 0.64 14.82
C THR A 109 -5.16 0.25 15.91
N SER A 110 -6.47 0.31 15.64
CA SER A 110 -7.55 -0.12 16.54
C SER A 110 -8.55 -1.03 15.83
N PRO A 111 -8.11 -2.15 15.22
CA PRO A 111 -9.01 -3.07 14.53
C PRO A 111 -9.92 -3.83 15.51
N PRO A 112 -11.11 -4.29 15.06
CA PRO A 112 -11.94 -5.20 15.85
C PRO A 112 -11.16 -6.41 16.39
N GLY A 113 -11.32 -6.69 17.68
CA GLY A 113 -10.63 -7.81 18.34
C GLY A 113 -9.26 -7.47 18.94
N LYS A 114 -8.74 -6.25 18.73
CA LYS A 114 -7.48 -5.78 19.35
C LYS A 114 -7.48 -5.93 20.87
N ASP A 115 -8.53 -5.48 21.55
CA ASP A 115 -8.56 -5.39 23.02
C ASP A 115 -8.40 -6.74 23.73
N ASN A 116 -8.67 -7.84 23.03
CA ASN A 116 -8.55 -9.20 23.55
C ASN A 116 -7.48 -10.04 22.83
N ASP A 117 -6.68 -9.43 21.94
CA ASP A 117 -5.74 -10.14 21.05
C ASP A 117 -6.42 -11.24 20.21
N ARG A 118 -7.65 -10.98 19.75
CA ARG A 118 -8.43 -11.91 18.91
C ARG A 118 -8.83 -11.27 17.59
N ILE A 119 -7.85 -10.87 16.80
CA ILE A 119 -8.10 -10.35 15.44
C ILE A 119 -8.34 -11.55 14.53
N THR A 120 -9.55 -11.66 13.97
CA THR A 120 -9.94 -12.77 13.10
C THR A 120 -9.37 -12.62 11.70
N PHE A 121 -9.43 -13.69 10.90
CA PHE A 121 -9.07 -13.64 9.48
C PHE A 121 -9.92 -12.61 8.71
N GLU A 122 -11.21 -12.51 9.05
CA GLU A 122 -12.12 -11.54 8.45
C GLU A 122 -11.64 -10.11 8.72
N THR A 123 -11.36 -9.77 9.98
CA THR A 123 -10.85 -8.44 10.34
C THR A 123 -9.51 -8.15 9.66
N PHE A 124 -8.56 -9.08 9.75
CA PHE A 124 -7.24 -8.93 9.13
C PHE A 124 -7.34 -8.70 7.61
N SER A 125 -8.09 -9.55 6.90
CA SER A 125 -8.22 -9.46 5.45
C SER A 125 -8.96 -8.21 4.99
N GLN A 126 -10.00 -7.77 5.72
CA GLN A 126 -10.72 -6.53 5.41
C GLN A 126 -9.82 -5.30 5.59
N GLU A 127 -9.09 -5.20 6.70
CA GLU A 127 -8.18 -4.07 6.97
C GLU A 127 -7.01 -4.05 5.96
N ALA A 128 -6.41 -5.21 5.67
CA ALA A 128 -5.34 -5.31 4.68
C ALA A 128 -5.83 -4.92 3.27
N ARG A 129 -6.97 -5.44 2.81
CA ARG A 129 -7.55 -5.09 1.50
C ARG A 129 -7.88 -3.62 1.39
N LYS A 130 -8.50 -3.05 2.42
CA LYS A 130 -8.81 -1.62 2.47
C LYS A 130 -7.53 -0.81 2.27
N ARG A 131 -6.47 -1.14 3.00
CA ARG A 131 -5.21 -0.40 2.92
C ARG A 131 -4.48 -0.60 1.58
N LEU A 132 -4.47 -1.82 1.05
CA LEU A 132 -3.93 -2.11 -0.29
C LEU A 132 -4.66 -1.30 -1.37
N ASN A 133 -5.99 -1.23 -1.31
CA ASN A 133 -6.77 -0.45 -2.25
C ASN A 133 -6.47 1.06 -2.15
N GLU A 134 -6.31 1.59 -0.95
CA GLU A 134 -5.93 2.99 -0.74
C GLU A 134 -4.50 3.29 -1.23
N LEU A 135 -3.56 2.34 -1.11
CA LEU A 135 -2.20 2.48 -1.66
C LEU A 135 -2.18 2.40 -3.19
N ASN A 136 -3.00 1.51 -3.76
CA ASN A 136 -3.05 1.28 -5.20
C ASN A 136 -3.89 2.33 -5.94
N SER A 137 -4.76 3.07 -5.25
CA SER A 137 -5.58 4.13 -5.83
C SER A 137 -4.77 5.40 -6.10
N THR A 138 -3.77 5.32 -6.97
CA THR A 138 -2.83 6.42 -7.26
C THR A 138 -3.45 7.53 -8.13
N PHE A 139 -4.76 7.70 -8.07
CA PHE A 139 -5.50 8.77 -8.74
C PHE A 139 -6.41 9.42 -7.69
N SER A 140 -6.42 10.75 -7.64
CA SER A 140 -7.50 11.45 -6.92
C SER A 140 -8.81 11.29 -7.69
N VAL A 141 -9.89 11.10 -6.93
CA VAL A 141 -11.26 11.41 -7.40
C VAL A 141 -11.40 12.93 -7.50
#